data_AF-A0A1G2NF18-F1
#
_entry.id   AF-A0A1G2NF18-F1
#
_cell.length_a   1.000
_cell.length_b   1.000
_cell.length_c   1.000
_cell.angle_alpha   90.00
_cell.angle_beta   90.00
_cell.angle_gamma   90.00
#
_symmetry.space_group_name_H-M   'P 1'
#
loop_
_entity.id
_entity.type
_entity.pdbx_description
1 polymer ?
#
loop_
_entity_poly.entity_id
_entity_poly.type
_entity_poly.pdbx_seq_one_letter_code
_entity_poly.pdbx_strand_id
1 'polypeptide(L)'
;MTGKTNKQKGFTLLFASLVGSLLLALGIATFNIILRELNLSSSARESRAAFYAADSGWECAFYHDRKRPVVFATSTNSGSIPDTTTIQCRNGNIGVASTRAAFSAVSTFRMPLDGDACADVVITKDDNDNKDKISATVIESRGKNDCSTNQNPNRVERAIRVKY
;
A
#
# COMPACT_ATOMS: atom_id res chain seq x y z
N MET A 1 57.63 -56.23 33.25
CA MET A 1 56.49 -56.17 32.31
C MET A 1 55.66 -54.95 32.66
N THR A 2 55.68 -53.89 31.86
CA THR A 2 54.69 -52.80 31.98
C THR A 2 54.65 -52.02 30.67
N GLY A 3 53.43 -51.84 30.16
CA GLY A 3 53.10 -51.74 28.74
C GLY A 3 53.23 -50.35 28.10
N LYS A 4 53.39 -50.37 26.78
CA LYS A 4 53.30 -49.23 25.86
C LYS A 4 51.96 -48.51 26.00
N THR A 5 51.99 -47.23 26.36
CA THR A 5 50.81 -46.35 26.33
C THR A 5 50.65 -45.74 24.95
N ASN A 6 49.56 -46.11 24.27
CA ASN A 6 49.25 -45.66 22.91
C ASN A 6 48.61 -44.25 22.96
N LYS A 7 49.35 -43.22 22.55
CA LYS A 7 48.87 -41.83 22.49
C LYS A 7 48.11 -41.58 21.17
N GLN A 8 46.85 -41.97 21.10
CA GLN A 8 45.93 -41.70 19.96
C GLN A 8 44.72 -40.83 20.35
N LYS A 9 44.90 -39.80 21.18
CA LYS A 9 43.77 -38.99 21.72
C LYS A 9 43.70 -37.53 21.24
N GLY A 10 44.52 -37.12 20.28
CA GLY A 10 44.50 -35.74 19.75
C GLY A 10 43.51 -35.48 18.60
N PHE A 11 43.21 -36.49 17.79
CA PHE A 11 42.42 -36.34 16.57
C PHE A 11 40.93 -36.03 16.83
N THR A 12 40.35 -36.64 17.87
CA THR A 12 38.93 -36.47 18.21
C THR A 12 38.57 -35.02 18.56
N LEU A 13 39.46 -34.29 19.23
CA LEU A 13 39.22 -32.90 19.64
C LEU A 13 39.24 -31.95 18.43
N LEU A 14 40.18 -32.17 17.50
CA LEU A 14 40.22 -31.44 16.23
C LEU A 14 39.00 -31.74 15.35
N PHE A 15 38.61 -33.02 15.23
CA PHE A 15 37.42 -33.43 14.49
C PHE A 15 36.13 -32.83 15.08
N ALA A 16 35.97 -32.85 16.41
CA ALA A 16 34.83 -32.24 17.08
C ALA A 16 34.77 -30.72 16.83
N SER A 17 35.91 -30.02 16.87
CA SER A 17 35.94 -28.58 16.58
C SER A 17 35.58 -28.24 15.13
N LEU A 18 35.97 -29.09 14.18
CA LEU A 18 35.67 -28.93 12.75
C LEU A 18 34.19 -29.19 12.45
N VAL A 19 33.60 -30.23 13.05
CA VAL A 19 32.15 -30.48 12.93
C VAL A 19 31.36 -29.36 13.63
N GLY A 20 31.82 -28.90 14.79
CA GLY A 20 31.19 -27.80 15.52
C GLY A 20 31.18 -26.49 14.73
N SER A 21 32.29 -26.13 14.08
CA SER A 21 32.35 -24.91 13.25
C SER A 21 31.48 -25.00 12.00
N LEU A 22 31.40 -26.19 11.38
CA LEU A 22 30.49 -26.43 10.24
C LEU A 22 29.02 -26.25 10.64
N LEU A 23 28.61 -26.88 11.75
CA LEU A 23 27.24 -26.76 12.25
C LEU A 23 26.90 -25.32 12.65
N LEU A 24 27.84 -24.60 13.27
CA LEU A 24 27.66 -23.19 13.60
C LEU A 24 27.50 -22.32 12.35
N ALA A 25 28.32 -22.55 11.32
CA ALA A 25 28.22 -21.81 10.06
C ALA A 25 26.84 -22.02 9.39
N LEU A 26 26.34 -23.26 9.38
CA LEU A 26 25.00 -23.57 8.87
C LEU A 26 23.90 -22.90 9.70
N GLY A 27 24.02 -22.89 11.03
CA GLY A 27 23.07 -22.23 11.93
C GLY A 27 23.02 -20.71 11.73
N ILE A 28 24.17 -20.06 11.56
CA ILE A 28 24.23 -18.61 11.29
C ILE A 28 23.65 -18.30 9.91
N ALA A 29 23.93 -19.13 8.90
CA ALA A 29 23.37 -18.95 7.56
C ALA A 29 21.83 -19.04 7.56
N THR A 30 21.26 -20.04 8.22
CA THR A 30 19.80 -20.21 8.30
C THR A 30 19.13 -19.12 9.13
N PHE A 31 19.72 -18.71 10.26
CA PHE A 31 19.20 -17.61 11.08
C PHE A 31 19.10 -16.30 10.30
N ASN A 32 20.11 -15.97 9.48
CA ASN A 32 20.08 -14.78 8.64
C ASN A 32 18.97 -14.81 7.58
N ILE A 33 18.66 -15.99 7.04
CA ILE A 33 17.55 -16.16 6.08
C ILE A 33 16.21 -15.90 6.79
N ILE A 34 16.00 -16.53 7.96
CA ILE A 34 14.78 -16.40 8.75
C ILE A 34 14.51 -14.93 9.13
N LEU A 35 15.53 -14.19 9.56
CA LEU A 35 15.37 -12.77 9.89
C LEU A 35 14.89 -11.93 8.69
N ARG A 36 15.39 -12.24 7.48
CA ARG A 36 14.95 -11.55 6.26
C ARG A 36 13.52 -11.93 5.89
N GLU A 37 13.15 -13.20 6.02
CA GLU A 37 11.79 -13.68 5.76
C GLU A 37 10.77 -13.07 6.73
N LEU A 38 11.11 -12.93 8.01
CA LEU A 38 10.25 -12.28 8.99
C LEU A 38 9.99 -10.81 8.63
N ASN A 39 11.03 -10.08 8.22
CA ASN A 39 10.87 -8.70 7.76
C ASN A 39 10.00 -8.61 6.49
N LEU A 40 10.24 -9.48 5.51
CA LEU A 40 9.42 -9.54 4.28
C LEU A 40 7.96 -9.89 4.59
N SER A 41 7.73 -10.83 5.51
CA SER A 41 6.39 -11.24 5.94
C SER A 41 5.62 -10.08 6.59
N SER A 42 6.29 -9.29 7.43
CA SER A 42 5.69 -8.09 8.02
C SER A 42 5.30 -7.07 6.95
N SER A 43 6.19 -6.75 6.01
CA SER A 43 5.91 -5.83 4.91
C SER A 43 4.82 -6.35 3.96
N ALA A 44 4.75 -7.67 3.74
CA ALA A 44 3.69 -8.29 2.96
C ALA A 44 2.32 -8.17 3.63
N ARG A 45 2.25 -8.32 4.97
CA ARG A 45 1.03 -8.09 5.74
C ARG A 45 0.56 -6.64 5.61
N GLU A 46 1.45 -5.68 5.84
CA GLU A 46 1.13 -4.25 5.72
C GLU A 46 0.74 -3.86 4.29
N SER A 47 1.38 -4.48 3.28
CA SER A 47 1.02 -4.31 1.87
C SER A 47 -0.41 -4.73 1.55
N ARG A 48 -0.93 -5.78 2.21
CA ARG A 48 -2.32 -6.22 2.00
C ARG A 48 -3.31 -5.18 2.51
N ALA A 49 -3.05 -4.60 3.68
CA ALA A 49 -3.88 -3.54 4.23
C ALA A 49 -3.88 -2.29 3.33
N ALA A 50 -2.70 -1.87 2.88
CA ALA A 50 -2.56 -0.76 1.94
C ALA A 50 -3.26 -1.01 0.60
N PHE A 51 -3.12 -2.21 0.04
CA PHE A 51 -3.78 -2.55 -1.23
C PHE A 51 -5.30 -2.64 -1.09
N TYR A 52 -5.80 -3.24 0.00
CA TYR A 52 -7.23 -3.29 0.30
C TYR A 52 -7.84 -1.88 0.47
N ALA A 53 -7.11 -0.98 1.11
CA ALA A 53 -7.51 0.42 1.22
C ALA A 53 -7.59 1.08 -0.17
N ALA A 54 -6.56 0.91 -1.00
CA ALA A 54 -6.53 1.43 -2.36
C ALA A 54 -7.73 0.91 -3.17
N ASP A 55 -7.99 -0.40 -3.08
CA ASP A 55 -9.09 -1.08 -3.77
C ASP A 55 -10.46 -0.51 -3.37
N SER A 56 -10.69 -0.40 -2.07
CA SER A 56 -11.94 0.15 -1.55
C SER A 56 -12.13 1.62 -1.96
N GLY A 57 -11.04 2.40 -2.02
CA GLY A 57 -11.08 3.83 -2.35
C GLY A 57 -11.46 4.09 -3.81
N TRP A 58 -10.87 3.35 -4.76
CA TRP A 58 -11.22 3.53 -6.17
C TRP A 58 -12.63 3.03 -6.46
N GLU A 59 -13.08 1.94 -5.84
CA GLU A 59 -14.45 1.43 -6.00
C GLU A 59 -15.48 2.48 -5.53
N CYS A 60 -15.22 3.17 -4.41
CA CYS A 60 -16.14 4.23 -3.99
C CYS A 60 -16.16 5.41 -4.97
N ALA A 61 -15.00 5.85 -5.46
CA ALA A 61 -14.92 6.91 -6.45
C ALA A 61 -15.63 6.51 -7.75
N PHE A 62 -15.36 5.32 -8.27
CA PHE A 62 -15.94 4.80 -9.50
C PHE A 62 -17.46 4.64 -9.40
N TYR A 63 -17.95 4.13 -8.26
CA TYR A 63 -19.39 4.01 -8.01
C TYR A 63 -20.10 5.37 -8.07
N HIS A 64 -19.57 6.39 -7.39
CA HIS A 64 -20.18 7.72 -7.40
C HIS A 64 -19.99 8.44 -8.74
N ASP A 65 -18.89 8.19 -9.45
CA ASP A 65 -18.71 8.71 -10.81
C ASP A 65 -19.79 8.19 -11.76
N ARG A 66 -20.11 6.89 -11.67
CA ARG A 66 -21.11 6.26 -12.52
C ARG A 66 -22.54 6.57 -12.12
N LYS A 67 -22.84 6.58 -10.81
CA LYS A 67 -24.21 6.73 -10.29
C LYS A 67 -24.61 8.20 -10.06
N ARG A 68 -23.65 9.09 -9.82
CA ARG A 68 -23.86 10.52 -9.54
C ARG A 68 -22.80 11.35 -10.30
N PRO A 69 -22.86 11.41 -11.64
CA PRO A 69 -21.80 11.99 -12.47
C PRO A 69 -21.51 13.47 -12.18
N VAL A 70 -22.48 14.16 -11.57
CA VAL A 70 -22.41 15.54 -11.10
C VAL A 70 -21.33 15.76 -10.03
N VAL A 71 -21.10 14.78 -9.14
CA VAL A 71 -20.19 14.91 -7.99
C VAL A 71 -18.76 15.23 -8.45
N PHE A 72 -18.30 14.57 -9.52
CA PHE A 72 -16.98 14.78 -10.11
C PHE A 72 -17.03 15.48 -11.47
N ALA A 73 -18.10 16.23 -11.77
CA ALA A 73 -18.27 16.91 -13.05
C ALA A 73 -17.34 18.15 -13.22
N THR A 74 -17.08 18.52 -14.48
CA THR A 74 -16.45 19.79 -14.86
C THR A 74 -17.43 20.96 -14.76
N SER A 75 -16.96 22.21 -14.71
CA SER A 75 -17.83 23.35 -14.40
C SER A 75 -18.94 23.57 -15.45
N THR A 76 -18.71 23.21 -16.72
CA THR A 76 -19.72 23.27 -17.80
C THR A 76 -20.92 22.33 -17.56
N ASN A 77 -20.76 21.27 -16.75
CA ASN A 77 -21.82 20.35 -16.34
C ASN A 77 -22.26 20.51 -14.86
N SER A 78 -21.79 21.55 -14.16
CA SER A 78 -21.87 21.67 -12.69
C SER A 78 -22.81 22.76 -12.17
N GLY A 79 -23.84 23.18 -12.92
CA GLY A 79 -24.64 24.40 -12.69
C GLY A 79 -25.34 24.60 -11.33
N SER A 80 -25.15 23.74 -10.32
CA SER A 80 -25.70 23.92 -8.96
C SER A 80 -24.94 23.20 -7.83
N ILE A 81 -23.67 22.79 -8.05
CA ILE A 81 -22.97 21.92 -7.10
C ILE A 81 -22.01 22.74 -6.23
N PRO A 82 -22.12 22.68 -4.89
CA PRO A 82 -21.18 23.32 -4.00
C PRO A 82 -19.76 22.71 -4.14
N ASP A 83 -18.72 23.53 -3.99
CA ASP A 83 -17.30 23.12 -4.12
C ASP A 83 -16.92 21.97 -3.16
N THR A 84 -17.64 21.85 -2.05
CA THR A 84 -17.59 20.71 -1.14
C THR A 84 -18.85 19.87 -1.29
N THR A 85 -18.69 18.62 -1.75
CA THR A 85 -19.78 17.64 -1.82
C THR A 85 -19.49 16.47 -0.90
N THR A 86 -20.54 15.82 -0.38
CA THR A 86 -20.38 14.62 0.45
C THR A 86 -20.75 13.37 -0.33
N ILE A 87 -19.86 12.39 -0.38
CA ILE A 87 -20.13 11.04 -0.90
C ILE A 87 -20.30 10.04 0.23
N GLN A 88 -21.05 8.98 -0.03
CA GLN A 88 -21.28 7.89 0.93
C GLN A 88 -20.37 6.71 0.56
N CYS A 89 -19.39 6.41 1.39
CA CYS A 89 -18.56 5.20 1.26
C CYS A 89 -18.79 4.30 2.48
N ARG A 90 -18.11 3.13 2.54
CA ARG A 90 -18.27 2.14 3.61
C ARG A 90 -18.24 2.74 5.02
N ASN A 91 -17.32 3.66 5.30
CA ASN A 91 -17.10 4.24 6.62
C ASN A 91 -17.85 5.58 6.86
N GLY A 92 -18.87 5.86 6.04
CA GLY A 92 -19.77 7.00 6.21
C GLY A 92 -19.59 8.11 5.17
N ASN A 93 -19.99 9.31 5.56
CA ASN A 93 -20.00 10.50 4.70
C ASN A 93 -18.59 11.06 4.59
N ILE A 94 -18.08 11.20 3.37
CA ILE A 94 -16.76 11.76 3.10
C ILE A 94 -16.92 13.05 2.32
N GLY A 95 -16.27 14.11 2.79
CA GLY A 95 -16.15 15.37 2.07
C GLY A 95 -15.19 15.23 0.89
N VAL A 96 -15.65 15.62 -0.29
CA VAL A 96 -14.86 15.71 -1.51
C VAL A 96 -14.50 17.17 -1.73
N ALA A 97 -13.21 17.45 -1.87
CA ALA A 97 -12.70 18.75 -2.30
C ALA A 97 -12.49 18.72 -3.81
N SER A 98 -13.14 19.62 -4.54
CA SER A 98 -13.05 19.70 -6.00
C SER A 98 -12.51 21.04 -6.44
N THR A 99 -11.56 21.03 -7.37
CA THR A 99 -11.14 22.19 -8.17
C THR A 99 -11.67 21.99 -9.58
N ARG A 100 -12.53 22.90 -10.06
CA ARG A 100 -13.23 22.77 -11.34
C ARG A 100 -12.86 23.91 -12.29
N ALA A 101 -12.66 23.57 -13.55
CA ALA A 101 -12.55 24.46 -14.70
C ALA A 101 -13.58 24.03 -15.76
N ALA A 102 -13.73 24.83 -16.81
CA ALA A 102 -14.68 24.56 -17.91
C ALA A 102 -14.52 23.15 -18.47
N PHE A 103 -13.27 22.71 -18.63
CA PHE A 103 -12.90 21.48 -19.34
C PHE A 103 -12.12 20.48 -18.48
N SER A 104 -11.84 20.82 -17.22
CA SER A 104 -11.05 19.97 -16.33
C SER A 104 -11.60 20.02 -14.92
N ALA A 105 -11.54 18.91 -14.19
CA ALA A 105 -11.88 18.85 -12.78
C ALA A 105 -10.95 17.89 -12.05
N VAL A 106 -10.42 18.35 -10.91
CA VAL A 106 -9.65 17.52 -9.99
C VAL A 106 -10.44 17.43 -8.70
N SER A 107 -10.88 16.23 -8.33
CA SER A 107 -11.58 15.96 -7.08
C SER A 107 -10.72 15.06 -6.20
N THR A 108 -10.64 15.39 -4.92
CA THR A 108 -9.83 14.65 -3.96
C THR A 108 -10.64 14.36 -2.72
N PHE A 109 -10.42 13.18 -2.16
CA PHE A 109 -10.95 12.82 -0.85
C PHE A 109 -10.07 11.79 -0.18
N ARG A 110 -10.14 11.77 1.15
CA ARG A 110 -9.52 10.74 1.97
C ARG A 110 -10.60 9.84 2.53
N MET A 111 -10.50 8.56 2.28
CA MET A 111 -11.39 7.55 2.82
C MET A 111 -10.72 6.82 3.99
N PRO A 112 -11.21 6.97 5.23
CA PRO A 112 -10.77 6.13 6.33
C PRO A 112 -11.28 4.70 6.14
N LEU A 113 -10.46 3.72 6.48
CA LEU A 113 -10.86 2.33 6.67
C LEU A 113 -10.79 1.97 8.15
N ASP A 114 -11.06 0.71 8.48
CA ASP A 114 -10.97 0.21 9.85
C ASP A 114 -9.52 0.31 10.37
N GLY A 115 -9.37 0.79 11.61
CA GLY A 115 -8.07 1.05 12.23
C GLY A 115 -7.41 2.33 11.71
N ASP A 116 -6.10 2.27 11.45
CA ASP A 116 -5.31 3.42 10.97
C ASP A 116 -5.18 3.46 9.44
N ALA A 117 -5.70 2.47 8.73
CA ALA A 117 -5.61 2.39 7.27
C ALA A 117 -6.50 3.42 6.59
N CYS A 118 -6.05 3.98 5.47
CA CYS A 118 -6.87 4.88 4.67
C CYS A 118 -6.48 4.87 3.19
N ALA A 119 -7.34 5.45 2.36
CA ALA A 119 -7.09 5.67 0.94
C ALA A 119 -7.19 7.15 0.60
N ASP A 120 -6.13 7.70 0.02
CA ASP A 120 -6.13 9.01 -0.62
C ASP A 120 -6.53 8.84 -2.08
N VAL A 121 -7.67 9.38 -2.47
CA VAL A 121 -8.22 9.22 -3.83
C VAL A 121 -8.21 10.55 -4.56
N VAL A 122 -7.71 10.51 -5.79
CA VAL A 122 -7.66 11.64 -6.72
C VAL A 122 -8.39 11.24 -7.99
N ILE A 123 -9.38 12.03 -8.38
CA ILE A 123 -10.15 11.89 -9.61
C ILE A 123 -9.82 13.08 -10.48
N THR A 124 -9.26 12.81 -11.65
CA THR A 124 -8.96 13.82 -12.65
C THR A 124 -9.84 13.56 -13.86
N LYS A 125 -10.65 14.54 -14.22
CA LYS A 125 -11.36 14.60 -15.50
C LYS A 125 -10.71 15.67 -16.34
N ASP A 126 -10.33 15.31 -17.55
CA ASP A 126 -9.73 16.25 -18.48
C ASP A 126 -10.35 16.07 -19.88
N ASP A 127 -10.56 17.19 -20.55
CA ASP A 127 -10.88 17.25 -21.96
C ASP A 127 -9.62 17.74 -22.70
N ASN A 128 -8.83 16.78 -23.19
CA ASN A 128 -7.61 17.07 -23.93
C ASN A 128 -7.87 17.83 -25.25
N ASP A 129 -9.11 17.87 -25.73
CA ASP A 129 -9.47 18.43 -27.04
C ASP A 129 -10.25 19.74 -26.96
N ASN A 130 -10.54 20.28 -25.77
CA ASN A 130 -11.25 21.55 -25.58
C ASN A 130 -12.57 21.64 -26.40
N LYS A 131 -13.27 20.49 -26.54
CA LYS A 131 -14.42 20.26 -27.42
C LYS A 131 -15.71 19.99 -26.64
N ASP A 132 -15.84 20.56 -25.45
CA ASP A 132 -17.01 20.40 -24.56
C ASP A 132 -17.32 18.94 -24.18
N LYS A 133 -16.33 18.02 -24.21
CA LYS A 133 -16.53 16.60 -23.89
C LYS A 133 -15.38 16.03 -23.08
N ILE A 134 -15.67 15.52 -21.88
CA ILE A 134 -14.68 14.83 -21.06
C ILE A 134 -14.14 13.63 -21.84
N SER A 135 -12.85 13.70 -22.17
CA SER A 135 -12.19 12.74 -23.07
C SER A 135 -11.46 11.64 -22.31
N ALA A 136 -11.14 11.86 -21.03
CA ALA A 136 -10.60 10.83 -20.15
C ALA A 136 -10.93 11.11 -18.67
N THR A 137 -11.31 10.06 -17.95
CA THR A 137 -11.38 10.07 -16.48
C THR A 137 -10.27 9.19 -15.92
N VAL A 138 -9.47 9.75 -15.01
CA VAL A 138 -8.42 9.04 -14.30
C VAL A 138 -8.77 9.02 -12.83
N ILE A 139 -8.89 7.82 -12.25
CA ILE A 139 -9.05 7.61 -10.82
C ILE A 139 -7.75 7.00 -10.30
N GLU A 140 -7.11 7.69 -9.37
CA GLU A 140 -5.92 7.22 -8.67
C GLU A 140 -6.24 7.09 -7.18
N SER A 141 -6.16 5.88 -6.65
CA SER A 141 -6.39 5.58 -5.25
C SER A 141 -5.11 5.07 -4.62
N ARG A 142 -4.61 5.79 -3.62
CA ARG A 142 -3.39 5.48 -2.86
C ARG A 142 -3.77 5.03 -1.47
N GLY A 143 -3.74 3.73 -1.25
CA GLY A 143 -4.01 3.12 0.05
C GLY A 143 -2.76 3.00 0.90
N LYS A 144 -2.89 3.27 2.19
CA LYS A 144 -1.85 3.18 3.21
C LYS A 144 -2.33 2.29 4.35
N ASN A 145 -1.42 1.50 4.92
CA ASN A 145 -1.70 0.71 6.13
C ASN A 145 -1.89 1.59 7.37
N ASP A 146 -1.30 2.78 7.37
CA ASP A 146 -1.37 3.77 8.44
C ASP A 146 -1.40 5.18 7.84
N CYS A 147 -2.40 5.96 8.23
CA CYS A 147 -2.63 7.34 7.82
C CYS A 147 -2.46 8.36 8.93
N SER A 148 -1.97 7.93 10.10
CA SER A 148 -1.57 8.84 11.17
C SER A 148 -0.48 9.79 10.69
N THR A 149 -0.31 10.92 11.39
CA THR A 149 0.78 11.87 11.13
C THR A 149 2.09 11.45 11.80
N ASN A 150 2.07 10.38 12.60
CA ASN A 150 3.23 9.86 13.29
C ASN A 150 4.16 9.13 12.32
N GLN A 151 5.46 9.22 12.56
CA GLN A 151 6.43 8.44 11.79
C GLN A 151 6.25 6.95 12.11
N ASN A 152 5.95 6.17 11.07
CA ASN A 152 5.83 4.73 11.14
C ASN A 152 6.82 4.10 10.15
N PRO A 153 7.90 3.43 10.61
CA PRO A 153 8.89 2.80 9.73
C PRO A 153 8.31 1.63 8.92
N ASN A 154 7.16 1.08 9.34
CA ASN A 154 6.44 0.02 8.63
C ASN A 154 5.30 0.58 7.77
N ARG A 155 5.30 1.88 7.45
CA ARG A 155 4.31 2.46 6.55
C ARG A 155 4.52 1.94 5.14
N VAL A 156 3.48 1.33 4.59
CA VAL A 156 3.42 0.85 3.22
C VAL A 156 2.31 1.58 2.49
N GLU A 157 2.61 2.00 1.26
CA GLU A 157 1.63 2.57 0.33
C GLU A 157 1.50 1.67 -0.91
N ARG A 158 0.27 1.47 -1.37
CA ARG A 158 -0.06 0.79 -2.62
C ARG A 158 -1.04 1.65 -3.40
N ALA A 159 -0.89 1.73 -4.71
CA ALA A 159 -1.72 2.58 -5.55
C ALA A 159 -2.40 1.76 -6.65
N ILE A 160 -3.65 2.11 -6.94
CA ILE A 160 -4.41 1.64 -8.09
C ILE A 160 -4.75 2.85 -8.93
N ARG A 161 -4.48 2.77 -10.23
CA ARG A 161 -4.81 3.83 -11.19
C ARG A 161 -5.60 3.23 -12.34
N VAL A 162 -6.79 3.78 -12.56
CA VAL A 162 -7.69 3.38 -13.64
C VAL A 162 -7.91 4.58 -14.54
N LYS A 163 -7.86 4.35 -15.85
CA LYS A 163 -8.18 5.35 -16.88
C LYS A 163 -9.26 4.76 -17.80
N TYR A 164 -10.34 5.50 -18.00
CA TYR A 164 -11.43 5.15 -18.90
C TYR A 164 -12.01 6.39 -19.60
#